data_AF-A0A350UFP3-F1
#
_entry.id   AF-A0A350UFP3-F1
#
_cell.length_a   1.000
_cell.length_b   1.000
_cell.length_c   1.000
_cell.angle_alpha   90.00
_cell.angle_beta   90.00
_cell.angle_gamma   90.00
#
_symmetry.space_group_name_H-M   'P 1'
#
loop_
_entity.id
_entity.type
_entity.pdbx_description
1 polymer ?
#
loop_
_entity_poly.entity_id
_entity_poly.type
_entity_poly.pdbx_seq_one_letter_code
_entity_poly.pdbx_strand_id
1 'polypeptide(L)'
;MALGTLIAIGASTGGTQAIERVIRELTPETPPVLIAQHIPPVFSAAFADRLNRIARVEVREARGEEMLEAGLVLVAPGGKHLVVSAAGPGRWRARLDDGPKVCYQKPSVDVLFRSVAREAGSKALGVILTGMGSDGADGLAAMRAAGAWTVAQDEASCVVFGMPREAIERGAAIKVLPLDQIGPALLRQTSLAHAS
;
A
#
# COMPACT_ATOMS: atom_id res chain seq x y z
N MET A 1 14.35 4.13 -20.78
CA MET A 1 13.01 3.73 -20.28
C MET A 1 12.90 4.24 -18.86
N ALA A 2 11.80 4.89 -18.50
CA ALA A 2 11.61 5.33 -17.11
C ALA A 2 11.62 4.12 -16.18
N LEU A 3 12.32 4.24 -15.04
CA LEU A 3 12.31 3.21 -14.01
C LEU A 3 10.93 3.27 -13.34
N GLY A 4 10.17 2.17 -13.37
CA GLY A 4 8.85 2.13 -12.74
C GLY A 4 8.92 2.51 -11.26
N THR A 5 7.84 3.07 -10.73
CA THR A 5 7.60 3.26 -9.29
C THR A 5 6.46 2.34 -8.86
N LEU A 6 6.40 1.96 -7.57
CA LEU A 6 5.34 1.12 -7.01
C LEU A 6 4.84 1.72 -5.68
N ILE A 7 3.53 1.76 -5.47
CA ILE A 7 2.93 2.26 -4.23
C ILE A 7 2.34 1.08 -3.45
N ALA A 8 2.59 1.02 -2.14
CA ALA A 8 2.03 0.04 -1.24
C ALA A 8 1.33 0.73 -0.06
N ILE A 9 0.08 0.35 0.21
CA ILE A 9 -0.77 0.93 1.26
C ILE A 9 -1.21 -0.17 2.23
N GLY A 10 -1.11 0.09 3.53
CA GLY A 10 -1.52 -0.82 4.60
C GLY A 10 -2.50 -0.15 5.57
N ALA A 11 -3.60 -0.82 5.91
CA ALA A 11 -4.62 -0.25 6.79
C ALA A 11 -5.47 -1.31 7.53
N SER A 12 -6.15 -0.90 8.60
CA SER A 12 -7.04 -1.78 9.38
C SER A 12 -8.32 -1.05 9.84
N THR A 13 -8.60 -0.91 11.13
CA THR A 13 -9.75 -0.16 11.66
C THR A 13 -9.76 1.30 11.20
N GLY A 14 -10.86 1.73 10.55
CA GLY A 14 -10.98 3.03 9.87
C GLY A 14 -10.31 3.09 8.49
N GLY A 15 -9.60 2.02 8.11
CA GLY A 15 -8.79 1.96 6.89
C GLY A 15 -9.61 2.05 5.61
N THR A 16 -10.84 1.56 5.58
CA THR A 16 -11.69 1.63 4.38
C THR A 16 -12.05 3.07 4.02
N GLN A 17 -12.39 3.93 4.99
CA GLN A 17 -12.59 5.37 4.75
C GLN A 17 -11.28 6.10 4.43
N ALA A 18 -10.18 5.73 5.11
CA ALA A 18 -8.86 6.34 4.88
C ALA A 18 -8.35 6.07 3.45
N ILE A 19 -8.44 4.81 2.99
CA ILE A 19 -8.11 4.42 1.63
C ILE A 19 -8.98 5.19 0.62
N GLU A 20 -10.30 5.29 0.83
CA GLU A 20 -11.16 6.10 -0.05
C GLU A 20 -10.71 7.55 -0.20
N ARG A 21 -10.24 8.19 0.89
CA ARG A 21 -9.74 9.57 0.84
C ARG A 21 -8.49 9.69 -0.04
N VAL A 22 -7.60 8.70 0.02
CA VAL A 22 -6.36 8.65 -0.79
C VAL A 22 -6.66 8.30 -2.25
N ILE A 23 -7.49 7.28 -2.51
CA ILE A 23 -7.78 6.78 -3.86
C ILE A 23 -8.48 7.82 -4.76
N ARG A 24 -9.26 8.73 -4.17
CA ARG A 24 -9.93 9.84 -4.91
C ARG A 24 -8.96 10.84 -5.55
N GLU A 25 -7.74 10.95 -5.05
CA GLU A 25 -6.72 11.86 -5.58
C GLU A 25 -5.95 11.25 -6.75
N LEU A 26 -6.00 9.93 -6.95
CA LEU A 26 -5.18 9.25 -7.95
C LEU A 26 -5.68 9.52 -9.38
N THR A 27 -4.72 9.64 -10.29
CA THR A 27 -4.94 9.84 -11.74
C THR A 27 -4.44 8.63 -12.55
N PRO A 28 -4.83 8.45 -13.83
CA PRO A 28 -4.37 7.34 -14.67
C PRO A 28 -2.83 7.21 -14.80
N GLU A 29 -2.10 8.30 -14.61
CA GLU A 29 -0.63 8.35 -14.64
C GLU A 29 0.02 7.92 -13.31
N THR A 30 -0.78 7.71 -12.26
CA THR A 30 -0.30 7.24 -10.95
C THR A 30 0.34 5.85 -11.13
N PRO A 31 1.54 5.61 -10.57
CA PRO A 31 2.14 4.28 -10.57
C PRO A 31 1.23 3.22 -9.90
N PRO A 32 1.40 1.93 -10.21
CA PRO A 32 0.57 0.86 -9.65
C PRO A 32 0.50 0.93 -8.12
N VAL A 33 -0.69 0.68 -7.58
CA VAL A 33 -0.95 0.71 -6.13
C VAL A 33 -1.39 -0.68 -5.64
N LEU A 34 -0.77 -1.17 -4.56
CA LEU A 34 -1.14 -2.40 -3.89
C LEU A 34 -1.68 -2.08 -2.49
N ILE A 35 -2.80 -2.69 -2.10
CA ILE A 35 -3.48 -2.38 -0.85
C ILE A 35 -3.66 -3.65 -0.01
N ALA A 36 -3.04 -3.68 1.17
CA ALA A 36 -3.35 -4.64 2.22
C ALA A 36 -4.25 -3.97 3.28
N GLN A 37 -5.56 -4.17 3.14
CA GLN A 37 -6.54 -3.80 4.17
C GLN A 37 -6.86 -5.06 4.99
N HIS A 38 -6.84 -4.99 6.32
CA HIS A 38 -7.37 -6.09 7.14
C HIS A 38 -8.88 -6.17 6.94
N ILE A 39 -9.34 -7.20 6.23
CA ILE A 39 -10.74 -7.39 5.84
C ILE A 39 -11.06 -8.89 5.74
N PRO A 40 -12.25 -9.33 6.19
CA PRO A 40 -12.69 -10.70 5.98
C PRO A 40 -12.84 -11.04 4.48
N PRO A 41 -12.62 -12.32 4.06
CA PRO A 41 -12.70 -12.76 2.66
C PRO A 41 -13.99 -12.37 1.93
N VAL A 42 -15.12 -12.34 2.64
CA VAL A 42 -16.43 -12.04 2.04
C VAL A 42 -16.65 -10.56 1.68
N PHE A 43 -15.71 -9.66 2.05
CA PHE A 43 -15.87 -8.22 1.84
C PHE A 43 -14.79 -7.57 0.96
N SER A 44 -13.68 -8.24 0.64
CA SER A 44 -12.57 -7.63 -0.12
C SER A 44 -12.97 -7.25 -1.56
N ALA A 45 -13.67 -8.14 -2.28
CA ALA A 45 -14.20 -7.84 -3.62
C ALA A 45 -15.17 -6.64 -3.60
N ALA A 46 -16.15 -6.65 -2.69
CA ALA A 46 -17.13 -5.56 -2.55
C ALA A 46 -16.48 -4.22 -2.15
N PHE A 47 -15.38 -4.27 -1.38
CA PHE A 47 -14.57 -3.09 -1.06
C PHE A 47 -13.83 -2.57 -2.30
N ALA A 48 -13.19 -3.44 -3.09
CA ALA A 48 -12.55 -3.06 -4.33
C ALA A 48 -13.53 -2.45 -5.34
N ASP A 49 -14.72 -3.04 -5.51
CA ASP A 49 -15.78 -2.48 -6.36
C ASP A 49 -16.27 -1.10 -5.89
N ARG A 50 -16.30 -0.88 -4.57
CA ARG A 50 -16.66 0.41 -3.96
C ARG A 50 -15.59 1.47 -4.26
N LEU A 51 -14.31 1.12 -4.17
CA LEU A 51 -13.20 1.98 -4.57
C LEU A 51 -13.25 2.30 -6.08
N ASN A 52 -13.51 1.30 -6.92
CA ASN A 52 -13.55 1.46 -8.39
C ASN A 52 -14.61 2.49 -8.82
N ARG A 53 -15.79 2.49 -8.18
CA ARG A 53 -16.87 3.45 -8.45
C ARG A 53 -16.54 4.91 -8.10
N ILE A 54 -15.49 5.18 -7.32
CA ILE A 54 -15.12 6.53 -6.85
C ILE A 54 -13.75 7.00 -7.36
N ALA A 55 -13.00 6.11 -8.00
CA ALA A 55 -11.64 6.35 -8.48
C ALA A 55 -11.64 6.88 -9.93
N ARG A 56 -10.52 7.48 -10.34
CA ARG A 56 -10.21 7.78 -11.75
C ARG A 56 -9.26 6.74 -12.38
N VAL A 57 -8.93 5.71 -11.61
CA VAL A 57 -8.00 4.62 -11.90
C VAL A 57 -8.76 3.29 -11.80
N GLU A 58 -8.31 2.24 -12.48
CA GLU A 58 -8.91 0.93 -12.32
C GLU A 58 -8.62 0.41 -10.91
N VAL A 59 -9.66 0.07 -10.15
CA VAL A 59 -9.53 -0.62 -8.86
C VAL A 59 -10.21 -1.98 -8.92
N ARG A 60 -9.50 -3.04 -8.51
CA ARG A 60 -10.09 -4.39 -8.40
C ARG A 60 -9.39 -5.22 -7.32
N GLU A 61 -10.04 -6.31 -6.94
CA GLU A 61 -9.41 -7.35 -6.11
C GLU A 61 -8.34 -8.08 -6.91
N ALA A 62 -7.19 -8.37 -6.28
CA ALA A 62 -6.09 -9.08 -6.90
C ALA A 62 -6.43 -10.56 -7.10
N ARG A 63 -6.14 -11.09 -8.29
CA ARG A 63 -6.36 -12.47 -8.71
C ARG A 63 -5.07 -13.29 -8.72
N GLY A 64 -3.92 -12.63 -8.75
CA GLY A 64 -2.62 -13.23 -8.98
C GLY A 64 -2.22 -13.17 -10.46
N GLU A 65 -0.91 -13.12 -10.69
CA GLU A 65 -0.25 -13.01 -11.99
C GLU A 65 -0.40 -11.67 -12.72
N GLU A 66 -1.10 -10.67 -12.18
CA GLU A 66 -1.27 -9.39 -12.87
C GLU A 66 0.04 -8.61 -12.99
N MET A 67 0.31 -8.07 -14.17
CA MET A 67 1.33 -7.04 -14.36
C MET A 67 0.94 -5.77 -13.60
N LEU A 68 1.91 -5.16 -12.93
CA LEU A 68 1.73 -3.89 -12.24
C LEU A 68 2.03 -2.74 -13.18
N GLU A 69 0.98 -2.00 -13.56
CA GLU A 69 1.00 -0.94 -14.58
C GLU A 69 0.37 0.35 -14.02
N ALA A 70 0.66 1.50 -14.62
CA ALA A 70 0.12 2.78 -14.16
C ALA A 70 -1.41 2.81 -14.29
N GLY A 71 -2.08 3.50 -13.37
CA GLY A 71 -3.53 3.59 -13.31
C GLY A 71 -4.23 2.31 -12.81
N LEU A 72 -3.49 1.33 -12.27
CA LEU A 72 -4.05 0.12 -11.67
C LEU A 72 -3.85 0.09 -10.14
N VAL A 73 -4.95 -0.20 -9.42
CA VAL A 73 -4.99 -0.41 -7.97
C VAL A 73 -5.49 -1.83 -7.69
N LEU A 74 -4.69 -2.62 -6.98
CA LEU A 74 -5.03 -3.98 -6.57
C LEU A 74 -5.23 -4.07 -5.06
N VAL A 75 -6.43 -4.50 -4.65
CA VAL A 75 -6.78 -4.81 -3.26
C VAL A 75 -6.47 -6.28 -2.98
N ALA A 76 -5.75 -6.55 -1.89
CA ALA A 76 -5.48 -7.91 -1.45
C ALA A 76 -6.78 -8.65 -1.05
N PRO A 77 -7.08 -9.83 -1.61
CA PRO A 77 -8.24 -10.61 -1.22
C PRO A 77 -8.12 -11.11 0.22
N GLY A 78 -9.21 -11.01 0.99
CA GLY A 78 -9.26 -11.56 2.34
C GLY A 78 -8.98 -13.06 2.32
N GLY A 79 -8.13 -13.55 3.21
CA GLY A 79 -7.76 -14.97 3.27
C GLY A 79 -6.58 -15.39 2.39
N LYS A 80 -5.97 -14.48 1.61
CA LYS A 80 -4.63 -14.66 1.01
C LYS A 80 -3.72 -13.49 1.36
N HIS A 81 -2.42 -13.65 1.18
CA HIS A 81 -1.47 -12.53 1.15
C HIS A 81 -1.29 -12.04 -0.28
N LEU A 82 -1.15 -10.72 -0.46
CA LEU A 82 -0.74 -10.11 -1.72
C LEU A 82 0.76 -9.78 -1.62
N VAL A 83 1.54 -10.30 -2.56
CA VAL A 83 2.99 -10.07 -2.63
C VAL A 83 3.43 -9.67 -4.03
N VAL A 84 4.62 -9.09 -4.10
CA VAL A 84 5.26 -8.64 -5.34
C VAL A 84 6.33 -9.63 -5.77
N SER A 85 6.50 -9.77 -7.09
CA SER A 85 7.62 -10.46 -7.73
C SER A 85 8.15 -9.63 -8.90
N ALA A 86 9.47 -9.63 -9.13
CA ALA A 86 10.07 -9.02 -10.31
C ALA A 86 9.56 -9.67 -11.61
N ALA A 87 9.33 -8.83 -12.63
CA ALA A 87 8.86 -9.22 -13.96
C ALA A 87 9.75 -8.63 -15.07
N GLY A 88 11.01 -8.36 -14.76
CA GLY A 88 12.00 -7.68 -15.60
C GLY A 88 12.49 -6.35 -14.99
N PRO A 89 13.47 -5.67 -15.62
CA PRO A 89 14.04 -4.43 -15.08
C PRO A 89 12.99 -3.34 -14.88
N GLY A 90 12.70 -2.99 -13.62
CA GLY A 90 11.70 -1.97 -13.28
C GLY A 90 10.25 -2.35 -13.60
N ARG A 91 9.94 -3.65 -13.75
CA ARG A 91 8.58 -4.17 -13.90
C ARG A 91 8.30 -5.21 -12.83
N TRP A 92 7.05 -5.28 -12.36
CA TRP A 92 6.63 -6.16 -11.28
C TRP A 92 5.31 -6.85 -11.59
N ARG A 93 5.06 -7.96 -10.89
CA ARG A 93 3.84 -8.76 -10.98
C ARG A 93 3.27 -9.04 -9.58
N ALA A 94 1.97 -8.87 -9.42
CA ALA A 94 1.24 -9.33 -8.24
C ALA A 94 1.19 -10.85 -8.18
N ARG A 95 1.34 -11.41 -6.98
CA ARG A 95 1.14 -12.82 -6.68
C ARG A 95 0.25 -12.94 -5.46
N LEU A 96 -0.57 -13.98 -5.42
CA LEU A 96 -1.27 -14.38 -4.21
C LEU A 96 -0.48 -15.50 -3.53
N ASP A 97 -0.25 -15.34 -2.23
CA ASP A 97 0.40 -16.32 -1.38
C ASP A 97 -0.62 -16.84 -0.33
N ASP A 98 -0.55 -18.13 -0.01
CA ASP A 98 -1.45 -18.77 0.96
C ASP A 98 -0.74 -19.21 2.25
N GLY A 99 0.34 -18.53 2.60
CA GLY A 99 1.10 -18.76 3.81
C GLY A 99 0.28 -18.64 5.11
N PRO A 100 0.92 -18.95 6.25
CA PRO A 100 0.33 -18.77 7.56
C PRO A 100 0.07 -17.29 7.83
N LYS A 101 -0.94 -17.00 8.65
CA LYS A 101 -1.25 -15.64 9.11
C LYS A 101 -0.01 -14.99 9.75
N VAL A 102 0.26 -13.74 9.36
CA VAL A 102 1.29 -12.89 9.99
C VAL A 102 0.57 -11.81 10.79
N CYS A 103 1.03 -11.55 12.02
CA CYS A 103 0.35 -10.64 12.96
C CYS A 103 -1.15 -10.98 13.19
N TYR A 104 -1.52 -12.27 13.07
CA TYR A 104 -2.90 -12.80 13.06
C TYR A 104 -3.77 -12.43 11.85
N GLN A 105 -3.19 -11.75 10.85
CA GLN A 105 -3.87 -11.23 9.66
C GLN A 105 -3.51 -12.03 8.40
N LYS A 106 -4.47 -12.12 7.48
CA LYS A 106 -4.30 -12.60 6.10
C LYS A 106 -5.42 -11.99 5.25
N PRO A 107 -5.16 -10.93 4.46
CA PRO A 107 -3.85 -10.35 4.14
C PRO A 107 -3.18 -9.68 5.34
N SER A 108 -1.84 -9.67 5.33
CA SER A 108 -1.00 -8.93 6.27
C SER A 108 -0.26 -7.84 5.51
N VAL A 109 -0.12 -6.68 6.16
CA VAL A 109 0.59 -5.52 5.64
C VAL A 109 2.10 -5.76 5.62
N ASP A 110 2.66 -6.40 6.66
CA ASP A 110 4.08 -6.77 6.69
C ASP A 110 4.47 -7.65 5.50
N VAL A 111 3.63 -8.62 5.14
CA VAL A 111 3.92 -9.53 4.02
C VAL A 111 3.96 -8.78 2.69
N LEU A 112 3.01 -7.86 2.46
CA LEU A 112 3.03 -6.98 1.28
C LEU A 112 4.29 -6.10 1.29
N PHE A 113 4.51 -5.32 2.35
CA PHE A 113 5.59 -4.33 2.43
C PHE A 113 6.99 -4.97 2.36
N ARG A 114 7.22 -6.13 2.99
CA ARG A 114 8.51 -6.84 2.89
C ARG A 114 8.77 -7.34 1.46
N SER A 115 7.73 -7.77 0.72
CA SER A 115 7.89 -8.12 -0.69
C SER A 115 8.19 -6.90 -1.55
N VAL A 116 7.52 -5.76 -1.31
CA VAL A 116 7.77 -4.49 -2.00
C VAL A 116 9.20 -3.98 -1.73
N ALA A 117 9.65 -4.02 -0.47
CA ALA A 117 11.01 -3.65 -0.08
C ALA A 117 12.07 -4.46 -0.85
N ARG A 118 11.86 -5.78 -0.98
CA ARG A 118 12.78 -6.70 -1.67
C ARG A 118 12.80 -6.51 -3.18
N GLU A 119 11.63 -6.37 -3.82
CA GLU A 119 11.53 -6.36 -5.28
C GLU A 119 11.66 -4.95 -5.90
N ALA A 120 11.25 -3.90 -5.18
CA ALA A 120 11.23 -2.53 -5.70
C ALA A 120 12.22 -1.58 -5.00
N GLY A 121 12.58 -1.84 -3.73
CA GLY A 121 13.55 -1.03 -2.98
C GLY A 121 13.23 0.46 -3.00
N SER A 122 14.21 1.28 -3.41
CA SER A 122 14.06 2.74 -3.50
C SER A 122 13.06 3.24 -4.54
N LYS A 123 12.53 2.35 -5.39
CA LYS A 123 11.45 2.65 -6.34
C LYS A 123 10.06 2.45 -5.75
N ALA A 124 9.95 2.26 -4.44
CA ALA A 124 8.68 2.10 -3.74
C ALA A 124 8.29 3.34 -2.93
N LEU A 125 6.98 3.57 -2.83
CA LEU A 125 6.35 4.45 -1.85
C LEU A 125 5.52 3.58 -0.89
N GLY A 126 5.75 3.69 0.42
CA GLY A 126 5.03 2.93 1.44
C GLY A 126 4.15 3.82 2.31
N VAL A 127 2.90 3.45 2.55
CA VAL A 127 1.96 4.22 3.35
C VAL A 127 1.25 3.33 4.36
N ILE A 128 1.43 3.61 5.65
CA ILE A 128 0.66 2.96 6.72
C ILE A 128 -0.42 3.92 7.25
N LEU A 129 -1.66 3.46 7.25
CA LEU A 129 -2.86 4.21 7.65
C LEU A 129 -3.42 3.67 8.97
N THR A 130 -4.45 4.36 9.48
CA THR A 130 -5.25 4.02 10.66
C THR A 130 -5.51 2.51 10.79
N GLY A 131 -5.33 2.00 12.01
CA GLY A 131 -5.46 0.59 12.30
C GLY A 131 -4.99 0.19 13.70
N MET A 132 -5.43 -0.97 14.16
CA MET A 132 -5.03 -1.56 15.44
C MET A 132 -3.86 -2.52 15.27
N GLY A 133 -2.98 -2.59 16.27
CA GLY A 133 -1.82 -3.49 16.29
C GLY A 133 -0.63 -2.93 15.50
N SER A 134 0.33 -3.81 15.20
CA SER A 134 1.65 -3.44 14.66
C SER A 134 1.98 -4.04 13.28
N ASP A 135 1.00 -4.71 12.63
CA ASP A 135 1.19 -5.25 11.27
C ASP A 135 1.48 -4.14 10.27
N GLY A 136 2.51 -4.31 9.45
CA GLY A 136 3.02 -3.29 8.53
C GLY A 136 4.14 -2.43 9.11
N ALA A 137 4.35 -2.40 10.43
CA ALA A 137 5.37 -1.54 11.02
C ALA A 137 6.80 -2.03 10.71
N ASP A 138 7.06 -3.34 10.79
CA ASP A 138 8.35 -3.94 10.40
C ASP A 138 8.52 -3.96 8.88
N GLY A 139 7.44 -4.18 8.13
CA GLY A 139 7.45 -4.10 6.67
C GLY A 139 7.78 -2.70 6.17
N LEU A 140 7.22 -1.65 6.78
CA LEU A 140 7.51 -0.27 6.42
C LEU A 140 8.94 0.10 6.82
N ALA A 141 9.46 -0.42 7.94
CA ALA A 141 10.86 -0.26 8.32
C ALA A 141 11.79 -0.90 7.29
N ALA A 142 11.47 -2.10 6.81
CA ALA A 142 12.20 -2.78 5.74
C ALA A 142 12.14 -1.99 4.41
N MET A 143 10.98 -1.40 4.06
CA MET A 143 10.85 -0.51 2.91
C MET A 143 11.78 0.71 3.05
N ARG A 144 11.76 1.40 4.19
CA ARG A 144 12.65 2.54 4.47
C ARG A 144 14.12 2.14 4.39
N ALA A 145 14.50 1.00 4.95
CA ALA A 145 15.86 0.47 4.91
C ALA A 145 16.32 0.14 3.47
N ALA A 146 15.41 -0.28 2.60
CA ALA A 146 15.65 -0.47 1.17
C ALA A 146 15.64 0.84 0.35
N GLY A 147 15.50 2.01 1.00
CA GLY A 147 15.52 3.33 0.39
C GLY A 147 14.17 3.84 -0.11
N ALA A 148 13.06 3.15 0.17
CA ALA A 148 11.72 3.58 -0.21
C ALA A 148 11.30 4.85 0.55
N TRP A 149 10.43 5.66 -0.06
CA TRP A 149 9.83 6.80 0.63
C TRP A 149 8.60 6.35 1.44
N THR A 150 8.61 6.57 2.76
CA THR A 150 7.60 6.00 3.67
C THR A 150 6.83 7.04 4.47
N VAL A 151 5.53 6.82 4.61
CA VAL A 151 4.56 7.69 5.29
C VAL A 151 3.77 6.92 6.33
N ALA A 152 3.57 7.53 7.50
CA ALA A 152 2.54 7.16 8.46
C ALA A 152 1.43 8.23 8.48
N GLN A 153 0.19 7.80 8.61
CA GLN A 153 -0.92 8.69 8.93
C GLN A 153 -0.73 9.28 10.33
N ASP A 154 -1.05 10.56 10.51
CA ASP A 154 -0.97 11.24 11.81
C ASP A 154 -2.07 10.78 12.79
N GLU A 155 -1.86 11.07 14.08
CA GLU A 155 -2.79 10.70 15.13
C GLU A 155 -4.15 11.39 14.98
N ALA A 156 -4.16 12.69 14.66
CA ALA A 156 -5.38 13.51 14.65
C ALA A 156 -6.37 13.13 13.54
N SER A 157 -5.90 12.52 12.43
CA SER A 157 -6.78 12.00 11.38
C SER A 157 -7.07 10.49 11.49
N CYS A 158 -6.41 9.77 12.40
CA CYS A 158 -6.65 8.33 12.59
C CYS A 158 -7.96 8.05 13.33
N VAL A 159 -8.63 6.95 12.96
CA VAL A 159 -9.70 6.37 13.79
C VAL A 159 -9.10 5.52 14.91
N VAL A 160 -8.00 4.82 14.62
CA VAL A 160 -7.18 4.09 15.60
C VAL A 160 -5.71 4.33 15.26
N PHE A 161 -5.00 5.04 16.14
CA PHE A 161 -3.57 5.33 16.00
C PHE A 161 -2.70 4.21 16.61
N GLY A 162 -2.90 2.97 16.13
CA GLY A 162 -2.08 1.81 16.47
C GLY A 162 -0.98 1.60 15.43
N MET A 163 -1.36 1.07 14.27
CA MET A 163 -0.43 0.74 13.17
C MET A 163 0.52 1.90 12.78
N PRO A 164 0.04 3.16 12.63
CA PRO A 164 0.94 4.27 12.33
C PRO A 164 1.88 4.61 13.49
N ARG A 165 1.44 4.52 14.75
CA ARG A 165 2.26 4.76 15.94
C ARG A 165 3.41 3.76 16.03
N GLU A 166 3.11 2.48 15.90
CA GLU A 166 4.11 1.39 15.93
C GLU A 166 5.16 1.56 14.82
N ALA A 167 4.75 2.04 13.63
CA ALA A 167 5.67 2.37 12.56
C ALA A 167 6.52 3.62 12.86
N ILE A 168 5.96 4.65 13.49
CA ILE A 168 6.70 5.86 13.90
C ILE A 168 7.74 5.51 14.97
N GLU A 169 7.37 4.75 16.00
CA GLU A 169 8.25 4.35 17.12
C GLU A 169 9.42 3.47 16.65
N ARG A 170 9.19 2.60 15.67
CA ARG A 170 10.25 1.80 15.02
C ARG A 170 11.08 2.59 14.00
N GLY A 171 10.86 3.90 13.86
CA GLY A 171 11.56 4.76 12.90
C GLY A 171 11.25 4.43 11.43
N ALA A 172 10.13 3.76 11.13
CA ALA A 172 9.78 3.32 9.79
C ALA A 172 9.32 4.44 8.85
N ALA A 173 8.74 5.52 9.39
CA ALA A 173 8.17 6.62 8.61
C ALA A 173 9.17 7.77 8.38
N ILE A 174 9.33 8.20 7.12
CA ILE A 174 10.08 9.42 6.75
C ILE A 174 9.20 10.67 6.96
N LYS A 175 7.88 10.54 6.76
CA LYS A 175 6.89 11.59 7.04
C LYS A 175 5.74 11.04 7.87
N VAL A 176 5.22 11.88 8.76
CA VAL A 176 3.91 11.70 9.40
C VAL A 176 3.01 12.78 8.81
N LEU A 177 1.87 12.40 8.23
CA LEU A 177 1.01 13.31 7.46
C LEU A 177 -0.47 13.15 7.83
N PRO A 178 -1.23 14.26 7.90
CA PRO A 178 -2.69 14.22 7.88
C PRO A 178 -3.22 13.47 6.65
N LEU A 179 -4.30 12.70 6.84
CA LEU A 179 -4.87 11.82 5.82
C LEU A 179 -5.14 12.51 4.47
N ASP A 180 -5.64 13.74 4.50
CA ASP A 180 -5.95 14.54 3.31
C ASP A 180 -4.70 15.02 2.55
N GLN A 181 -3.53 15.00 3.19
CA GLN A 181 -2.24 15.34 2.57
C GLN A 181 -1.50 14.13 1.99
N ILE A 182 -1.87 12.89 2.35
CA ILE A 182 -1.20 11.67 1.89
C ILE A 182 -1.32 11.50 0.37
N GLY A 183 -2.54 11.59 -0.19
CA GLY A 183 -2.77 11.49 -1.63
C GLY A 183 -1.97 12.53 -2.44
N PRO A 184 -2.08 13.84 -2.12
CA PRO A 184 -1.28 14.88 -2.77
C PRO A 184 0.24 14.70 -2.59
N ALA A 185 0.70 14.13 -1.47
CA ALA A 185 2.12 13.87 -1.24
C ALA A 185 2.64 12.69 -2.08
N LEU A 186 1.85 11.63 -2.26
CA LEU A 186 2.17 10.53 -3.18
C LEU A 186 2.36 11.07 -4.61
N LEU A 187 1.40 11.84 -5.12
CA LEU A 187 1.50 12.41 -6.48
C LEU A 187 2.79 13.23 -6.66
N ARG A 188 3.07 14.19 -5.75
CA ARG A 188 4.30 14.99 -5.79
C ARG A 188 5.56 14.11 -5.79
N GLN A 189 5.61 13.08 -4.95
CA GLN A 189 6.78 12.19 -4.87
C GLN A 189 6.95 11.37 -6.15
N THR A 190 5.86 10.93 -6.79
CA THR A 190 5.93 10.24 -8.08
C THR A 190 6.39 11.16 -9.20
N SER A 191 5.96 12.43 -9.25
CA SER A 191 6.45 13.40 -10.25
C SER A 191 7.96 13.63 -10.14
N LEU A 192 8.51 13.72 -8.94
CA LEU A 192 9.96 13.86 -8.71
C LEU A 192 10.75 12.64 -9.22
N ALA A 193 10.22 11.42 -9.00
CA ALA A 193 10.84 10.18 -9.47
C ALA A 193 10.89 10.04 -11.00
N HIS A 194 10.02 10.74 -11.74
CA HIS A 194 10.06 10.79 -13.21
C HIS A 194 10.97 11.90 -13.77
N ALA A 195 11.40 12.84 -12.93
CA ALA A 195 12.28 13.95 -13.29
C ALA A 195 13.77 13.70 -12.93
N SER A 196 14.09 12.50 -12.43
CA SER A 196 15.40 12.06 -11.94
C SER A 196 16.00 10.96 -12.81
#